data_AF-A0AAN8CIA8-F1
#
_entry.id   AF-A0AAN8CIA8-F1
#
_cell.length_a   1.000
_cell.length_b   1.000
_cell.length_c   1.000
_cell.angle_alpha   90.00
_cell.angle_beta   90.00
_cell.angle_gamma   90.00
#
_symmetry.space_group_name_H-M   'P 1'
#
loop_
_entity.id
_entity.type
_entity.pdbx_description
1 polymer ?
#
loop_
_entity_poly.entity_id
_entity_poly.type
_entity_poly.pdbx_seq_one_letter_code
_entity_poly.pdbx_strand_id
1 'polypeptide(L)'
;MRVFLLLLLGGVRAQTPQASQMFGTLESPNFPDQYPGDSALRWNLSVPDGFRIRLSFSHFDLEPSYLCEYDSVQVEAGGEVLALFCGSEGSDTEAVPGLELLFSPRNSLSLSFLSDFSNEEKFSGFRAHYSAQDVDECIAVDEDLPCDHFCHNFIGGFYCSCRYGYQLHADNRTCTVECSDGVFRERSGVLSSVDFPSPYPKSSDCSLRIQVPPGFRLRLHFHPNFDIEDHPEVSCPYDQLRVVSGSRTFGPFCGTRAPDDIETDGHEATVMFHSDDSGENVGWRLTYTTIGSTCAAPEAPLHALLTPVQSEYSFKDHILFTCSTGFTLLQDGEALDHLQIVCQSDGSWSSSPPRCQDTGRRRRRALSSILTNHSQD
;
A
#
# COMPACT_ATOMS: atom_id res chain seq x y z
N MET A 1 -77.60 -18.17 -25.37
CA MET A 1 -77.64 -18.54 -23.93
C MET A 1 -77.32 -20.02 -23.80
N ARG A 2 -76.06 -20.35 -23.50
CA ARG A 2 -75.60 -21.62 -22.92
C ARG A 2 -74.14 -21.40 -22.54
N VAL A 3 -73.90 -21.41 -21.24
CA VAL A 3 -72.64 -21.08 -20.56
C VAL A 3 -71.66 -22.24 -20.78
N PHE A 4 -70.47 -21.95 -21.32
CA PHE A 4 -69.35 -22.89 -21.34
C PHE A 4 -68.52 -22.68 -20.07
N LEU A 5 -68.48 -23.71 -19.24
CA LEU A 5 -67.64 -23.81 -18.06
C LEU A 5 -66.21 -24.14 -18.53
N LEU A 6 -65.32 -23.14 -18.60
CA LEU A 6 -63.89 -23.37 -18.81
C LEU A 6 -63.27 -23.86 -17.50
N LEU A 7 -63.00 -25.15 -17.42
CA LEU A 7 -62.07 -25.74 -16.44
C LEU A 7 -60.64 -25.33 -16.83
N LEU A 8 -60.10 -24.33 -16.12
CA LEU A 8 -58.67 -24.01 -16.13
C LEU A 8 -57.92 -25.14 -15.41
N LEU A 9 -57.36 -26.07 -16.17
CA LEU A 9 -56.30 -26.97 -15.69
C LEU A 9 -55.02 -26.13 -15.56
N GLY A 10 -54.81 -25.58 -14.38
CA GLY A 10 -53.54 -24.97 -13.99
C GLY A 10 -52.46 -26.05 -13.92
N GLY A 11 -51.63 -26.15 -14.96
CA GLY A 11 -50.38 -26.89 -14.91
C GLY A 11 -49.40 -26.15 -14.01
N VAL A 12 -49.26 -26.64 -12.77
CA VAL A 12 -48.17 -26.22 -11.89
C VAL A 12 -46.88 -26.75 -12.49
N ARG A 13 -46.09 -25.89 -13.14
CA ARG A 13 -44.71 -26.19 -13.50
C ARG A 13 -43.94 -26.30 -12.20
N ALA A 14 -43.72 -27.54 -11.73
CA ALA A 14 -42.78 -27.81 -10.68
C ALA A 14 -41.38 -27.41 -11.19
N GLN A 15 -40.94 -26.20 -10.88
CA GLN A 15 -39.52 -25.90 -10.82
C GLN A 15 -39.00 -26.70 -9.63
N THR A 16 -38.28 -27.78 -9.91
CA THR A 16 -37.48 -28.47 -8.90
C THR A 16 -36.52 -27.44 -8.31
N PRO A 17 -36.53 -27.21 -6.98
CA PRO A 17 -35.46 -26.45 -6.35
C PRO A 17 -34.17 -27.23 -6.61
N GLN A 18 -33.21 -26.62 -7.29
CA GLN A 18 -31.87 -27.17 -7.47
C GLN A 18 -31.18 -27.13 -6.11
N ALA A 19 -31.43 -28.14 -5.28
CA ALA A 19 -30.62 -28.39 -4.10
C ALA A 19 -29.22 -28.80 -4.58
N SER A 20 -28.25 -27.91 -4.43
CA SER A 20 -26.83 -28.23 -4.62
C SER A 20 -26.41 -29.24 -3.55
N GLN A 21 -26.45 -30.51 -3.91
CA GLN A 21 -26.04 -31.58 -3.00
C GLN A 21 -24.53 -31.51 -2.81
N MET A 22 -24.09 -31.31 -1.56
CA MET A 22 -22.67 -31.22 -1.19
C MET A 22 -21.94 -32.56 -1.32
N PHE A 23 -22.65 -33.66 -1.53
CA PHE A 23 -22.10 -34.97 -1.84
C PHE A 23 -23.18 -35.85 -2.46
N GLY A 24 -22.77 -36.92 -3.12
CA GLY A 24 -23.70 -37.87 -3.70
C GLY A 24 -23.01 -39.10 -4.28
N THR A 25 -23.82 -40.03 -4.75
CA THR A 25 -23.37 -41.26 -5.43
C THR A 25 -24.03 -41.33 -6.80
N LEU A 26 -23.24 -41.69 -7.80
CA LEU A 26 -23.65 -41.87 -9.19
C LEU A 26 -23.38 -43.30 -9.57
N GLU A 27 -24.37 -43.95 -10.18
CA GLU A 27 -24.30 -45.37 -10.52
C GLU A 27 -24.75 -45.56 -11.97
N SER A 28 -24.13 -46.50 -12.67
CA SER A 28 -24.66 -46.98 -13.95
C SER A 28 -26.06 -47.58 -13.76
N PRO A 29 -26.91 -47.61 -14.82
CA PRO A 29 -28.23 -48.20 -14.69
C PRO A 29 -28.12 -49.66 -14.22
N ASN A 30 -29.01 -50.06 -13.30
CA ASN A 30 -29.09 -51.39 -12.69
C ASN A 30 -27.93 -51.82 -11.79
N PHE A 31 -26.94 -50.95 -11.50
CA PHE A 31 -25.83 -51.30 -10.61
C PHE A 31 -26.33 -51.96 -9.29
N PRO A 32 -25.75 -53.09 -8.85
CA PRO A 32 -24.52 -53.75 -9.33
C PRO A 32 -24.73 -54.77 -10.47
N ASP A 33 -25.94 -54.90 -11.01
CA ASP A 33 -26.22 -55.75 -12.15
C ASP A 33 -25.77 -55.08 -13.47
N GLN A 34 -25.77 -55.86 -14.55
CA GLN A 34 -25.33 -55.41 -15.87
C GLN A 34 -26.13 -54.20 -16.37
N TYR A 35 -25.41 -53.19 -16.89
CA TYR A 35 -26.03 -52.02 -17.51
C TYR A 35 -26.65 -52.38 -18.86
N PRO A 36 -27.74 -51.72 -19.28
CA PRO A 36 -28.35 -51.93 -20.58
C PRO A 36 -27.53 -51.26 -21.69
N GLY A 37 -27.50 -51.89 -22.88
CA GLY A 37 -27.03 -51.25 -24.11
C GLY A 37 -27.89 -50.06 -24.53
N ASP A 38 -27.38 -49.26 -25.47
CA ASP A 38 -27.99 -48.03 -25.98
C ASP A 38 -28.36 -47.00 -24.88
N SER A 39 -27.63 -47.00 -23.77
CA SER A 39 -27.83 -46.09 -22.65
C SER A 39 -27.02 -44.81 -22.83
N ALA A 40 -27.66 -43.67 -22.59
CA ALA A 40 -27.00 -42.38 -22.52
C ALA A 40 -27.47 -41.61 -21.29
N LEU A 41 -26.59 -41.42 -20.31
CA LEU A 41 -26.84 -40.68 -19.09
C LEU A 41 -25.87 -39.53 -18.95
N ARG A 42 -26.35 -38.39 -18.43
CA ARG A 42 -25.50 -37.25 -18.08
C ARG A 42 -25.93 -36.69 -16.73
N TRP A 43 -24.96 -36.57 -15.83
CA TRP A 43 -25.10 -35.91 -14.53
C TRP A 43 -24.35 -34.59 -14.57
N ASN A 44 -25.08 -33.50 -14.41
CA ASN A 44 -24.51 -32.16 -14.26
C ASN A 44 -24.46 -31.83 -12.77
N LEU A 45 -23.27 -31.91 -12.19
CA LEU A 45 -23.00 -31.64 -10.79
C LEU A 45 -22.63 -30.17 -10.61
N SER A 46 -23.21 -29.54 -9.60
CA SER A 46 -22.90 -28.17 -9.22
C SER A 46 -22.94 -28.04 -7.70
N VAL A 47 -21.90 -27.41 -7.16
CA VAL A 47 -21.74 -27.07 -5.74
C VAL A 47 -21.73 -25.54 -5.60
N PRO A 48 -21.92 -24.98 -4.39
CA PRO A 48 -21.82 -23.54 -4.18
C PRO A 48 -20.47 -22.97 -4.65
N ASP A 49 -20.42 -21.66 -4.93
CA ASP A 49 -19.17 -20.95 -5.16
C ASP A 49 -18.25 -21.05 -3.91
N GLY A 50 -16.94 -21.01 -4.10
CA GLY A 50 -15.94 -21.31 -3.05
C GLY A 50 -15.67 -22.82 -2.86
N PHE A 51 -16.36 -23.69 -3.61
CA PHE A 51 -16.11 -25.12 -3.59
C PHE A 51 -15.72 -25.65 -4.98
N ARG A 52 -14.98 -26.74 -4.98
CA ARG A 52 -14.76 -27.62 -6.13
C ARG A 52 -15.32 -29.02 -5.86
N ILE A 53 -15.51 -29.80 -6.90
CA ILE A 53 -16.07 -31.15 -6.84
C ILE A 53 -14.92 -32.14 -6.84
N ARG A 54 -14.83 -32.94 -5.78
CA ARG A 54 -13.96 -34.12 -5.68
C ARG A 54 -14.77 -35.34 -6.11
N LEU A 55 -14.34 -36.03 -7.16
CA LEU A 55 -14.94 -37.24 -7.70
C LEU A 55 -13.99 -38.44 -7.52
N SER A 56 -14.56 -39.60 -7.20
CA SER A 56 -13.85 -40.87 -7.06
C SER A 56 -14.74 -42.02 -7.51
N PHE A 57 -14.14 -43.13 -7.96
CA PHE A 57 -14.86 -44.34 -8.32
C PHE A 57 -14.57 -45.43 -7.29
N SER A 58 -15.62 -46.05 -6.74
CA SER A 58 -15.49 -47.21 -5.84
C SER A 58 -15.63 -48.53 -6.58
N HIS A 59 -16.22 -48.51 -7.77
CA HIS A 59 -16.31 -49.65 -8.68
C HIS A 59 -16.29 -49.15 -10.13
N PHE A 60 -15.59 -49.86 -11.02
CA PHE A 60 -15.52 -49.55 -12.44
C PHE A 60 -15.23 -50.81 -13.27
N ASP A 61 -16.17 -51.16 -14.14
CA ASP A 61 -16.13 -52.36 -14.98
C ASP A 61 -17.03 -52.12 -16.21
N LEU A 62 -16.43 -51.65 -17.29
CA LEU A 62 -17.07 -51.33 -18.58
C LEU A 62 -16.42 -52.14 -19.71
N GLU A 63 -17.11 -52.23 -20.85
CA GLU A 63 -16.53 -52.80 -22.07
C GLU A 63 -15.25 -52.02 -22.49
N PRO A 64 -14.11 -52.71 -22.70
CA PRO A 64 -12.90 -52.08 -23.19
C PRO A 64 -12.95 -51.86 -24.71
N SER A 65 -12.46 -50.71 -25.17
CA SER A 65 -12.32 -50.42 -26.60
C SER A 65 -11.24 -49.36 -26.85
N TYR A 66 -10.66 -49.36 -28.04
CA TYR A 66 -9.62 -48.38 -28.40
C TYR A 66 -10.17 -46.96 -28.29
N LEU A 67 -9.56 -46.14 -27.42
CA LEU A 67 -10.01 -44.78 -27.09
C LEU A 67 -11.44 -44.69 -26.52
N CYS A 68 -11.97 -45.79 -25.94
CA CYS A 68 -13.31 -45.86 -25.36
C CYS A 68 -14.42 -45.50 -26.36
N GLU A 69 -14.32 -46.01 -27.60
CA GLU A 69 -15.27 -45.72 -28.68
C GLU A 69 -16.62 -46.46 -28.57
N TYR A 70 -16.68 -47.56 -27.81
CA TYR A 70 -17.92 -48.30 -27.53
C TYR A 70 -18.57 -47.75 -26.27
N ASP A 71 -18.23 -48.31 -25.11
CA ASP A 71 -18.74 -47.87 -23.82
C ASP A 71 -17.76 -46.92 -23.13
N SER A 72 -18.28 -45.85 -22.52
CA SER A 72 -17.42 -44.85 -21.88
C SER A 72 -18.08 -44.12 -20.73
N VAL A 73 -17.23 -43.71 -19.78
CA VAL A 73 -17.52 -42.65 -18.81
C VAL A 73 -16.61 -41.46 -19.10
N GLN A 74 -17.22 -40.35 -19.51
CA GLN A 74 -16.52 -39.09 -19.76
C GLN A 74 -16.77 -38.11 -18.61
N VAL A 75 -15.70 -37.52 -18.09
CA VAL A 75 -15.73 -36.45 -17.08
C VAL A 75 -15.28 -35.15 -17.73
N GLU A 76 -16.11 -34.12 -17.64
CA GLU A 76 -15.91 -32.83 -18.32
C GLU A 76 -16.18 -31.67 -17.36
N ALA A 77 -15.41 -30.58 -17.47
CA ALA A 77 -15.69 -29.32 -16.77
C ALA A 77 -15.39 -28.13 -17.68
N GLY A 78 -16.31 -27.16 -17.73
CA GLY A 78 -16.10 -25.93 -18.50
C GLY A 78 -15.89 -26.12 -20.01
N GLY A 79 -16.32 -27.25 -20.58
CA GLY A 79 -16.08 -27.61 -21.99
C GLY A 79 -14.79 -28.39 -22.24
N GLU A 80 -13.97 -28.62 -21.22
CA GLU A 80 -12.76 -29.44 -21.30
C GLU A 80 -13.01 -30.85 -20.77
N VAL A 81 -12.54 -31.85 -21.52
CA VAL A 81 -12.57 -33.25 -21.08
C VAL A 81 -11.42 -33.47 -20.10
N LEU A 82 -11.78 -33.71 -18.83
CA LEU A 82 -10.83 -33.98 -17.77
C LEU A 82 -10.35 -35.43 -17.79
N ALA A 83 -11.26 -36.35 -18.13
CA ALA A 83 -10.97 -37.77 -18.24
C ALA A 83 -11.97 -38.51 -19.13
N LEU A 84 -11.52 -39.59 -19.74
CA LEU A 84 -12.33 -40.54 -20.50
C LEU A 84 -11.92 -41.96 -20.07
N PHE A 85 -12.88 -42.75 -19.58
CA PHE A 85 -12.63 -44.06 -19.00
C PHE A 85 -13.48 -45.16 -19.63
N CYS A 86 -12.91 -46.35 -19.73
CA CYS A 86 -13.57 -47.61 -20.12
C CYS A 86 -12.70 -48.81 -19.69
N GLY A 87 -13.18 -50.04 -19.87
CA GLY A 87 -12.49 -51.24 -19.41
C GLY A 87 -12.65 -51.54 -17.92
N SER A 88 -11.75 -52.38 -17.38
CA SER A 88 -11.78 -52.84 -15.99
C SER A 88 -10.36 -52.99 -15.41
N GLU A 89 -10.25 -53.12 -14.08
CA GLU A 89 -8.95 -53.21 -13.39
C GLU A 89 -8.16 -54.46 -13.86
N GLY A 90 -7.21 -54.26 -14.77
CA GLY A 90 -6.39 -55.32 -15.36
C GLY A 90 -6.48 -55.46 -16.89
N SER A 91 -7.27 -54.63 -17.60
CA SER A 91 -7.18 -54.52 -19.06
C SER A 91 -5.95 -53.70 -19.47
N ASP A 92 -5.16 -54.21 -20.43
CA ASP A 92 -3.86 -53.64 -20.83
C ASP A 92 -3.95 -52.42 -21.77
N THR A 93 -5.15 -52.05 -22.21
CA THR A 93 -5.34 -51.19 -23.40
C THR A 93 -5.96 -49.81 -23.14
N GLU A 94 -6.54 -49.54 -21.96
CA GLU A 94 -7.35 -48.34 -21.71
C GLU A 94 -7.14 -47.67 -20.34
N ALA A 95 -7.56 -46.41 -20.23
CA ALA A 95 -7.56 -45.67 -18.98
C ALA A 95 -8.75 -46.08 -18.11
N VAL A 96 -8.46 -46.62 -16.93
CA VAL A 96 -9.43 -46.86 -15.85
C VAL A 96 -9.20 -45.86 -14.71
N PRO A 97 -10.23 -45.43 -13.96
CA PRO A 97 -10.06 -44.41 -12.93
C PRO A 97 -9.18 -44.85 -11.75
N GLY A 98 -9.15 -46.16 -11.43
CA GLY A 98 -8.42 -46.70 -10.29
C GLY A 98 -8.74 -45.98 -8.97
N LEU A 99 -7.70 -45.68 -8.18
CA LEU A 99 -7.80 -44.89 -6.94
C LEU A 99 -7.58 -43.38 -7.16
N GLU A 100 -7.59 -42.92 -8.41
CA GLU A 100 -7.35 -41.51 -8.74
C GLU A 100 -8.51 -40.63 -8.25
N LEU A 101 -8.16 -39.46 -7.72
CA LEU A 101 -9.11 -38.44 -7.32
C LEU A 101 -9.15 -37.36 -8.39
N LEU A 102 -10.32 -37.17 -8.99
CA LEU A 102 -10.55 -36.09 -9.94
C LEU A 102 -11.11 -34.87 -9.22
N PHE A 103 -10.59 -33.70 -9.55
CA PHE A 103 -11.07 -32.42 -9.03
C PHE A 103 -11.57 -31.55 -10.18
N SER A 104 -12.76 -30.97 -10.04
CA SER A 104 -13.18 -29.93 -10.99
C SER A 104 -12.34 -28.66 -10.80
N PRO A 105 -12.04 -27.92 -11.88
CA PRO A 105 -11.35 -26.62 -11.79
C PRO A 105 -12.15 -25.53 -11.05
N ARG A 106 -13.48 -25.62 -11.10
CA ARG A 106 -14.43 -24.68 -10.45
C ARG A 106 -15.55 -25.45 -9.75
N ASN A 107 -16.69 -24.84 -9.51
CA ASN A 107 -17.84 -25.41 -8.79
C ASN A 107 -18.78 -26.28 -9.65
N SER A 108 -18.37 -26.72 -10.84
CA SER A 108 -19.19 -27.55 -11.72
C SER A 108 -18.40 -28.68 -12.40
N LEU A 109 -19.07 -29.80 -12.62
CA LEU A 109 -18.53 -31.01 -13.24
C LEU A 109 -19.67 -31.74 -13.96
N SER A 110 -19.42 -32.27 -15.15
CA SER A 110 -20.35 -33.14 -15.88
C SER A 110 -19.76 -34.54 -15.99
N LEU A 111 -20.55 -35.56 -15.65
CA LEU A 111 -20.23 -36.96 -15.90
C LEU A 111 -21.21 -37.50 -16.94
N SER A 112 -20.73 -38.08 -18.03
CA SER A 112 -21.55 -38.70 -19.07
C SER A 112 -21.21 -40.18 -19.18
N PHE A 113 -22.22 -41.05 -19.16
CA PHE A 113 -22.09 -42.48 -19.42
C PHE A 113 -22.78 -42.80 -20.74
N LEU A 114 -22.06 -43.48 -21.63
CA LEU A 114 -22.54 -43.97 -22.91
C LEU A 114 -22.29 -45.47 -22.98
N SER A 115 -23.29 -46.22 -23.43
CA SER A 115 -23.12 -47.61 -23.86
C SER A 115 -23.61 -47.79 -25.28
N ASP A 116 -22.91 -48.60 -26.06
CA ASP A 116 -23.31 -48.93 -27.43
C ASP A 116 -24.41 -50.02 -27.46
N PHE A 117 -24.70 -50.55 -28.65
CA PHE A 117 -25.77 -51.54 -28.86
C PHE A 117 -25.40 -52.97 -28.43
N SER A 118 -24.12 -53.26 -28.17
CA SER A 118 -23.61 -54.60 -27.89
C SER A 118 -22.93 -54.69 -26.54
N ASN A 119 -23.40 -55.62 -25.71
CA ASN A 119 -22.66 -56.06 -24.52
C ASN A 119 -22.47 -57.57 -24.63
N GLU A 120 -21.43 -58.01 -25.35
CA GLU A 120 -21.17 -59.44 -25.55
C GLU A 120 -20.81 -60.14 -24.22
N GLU A 121 -20.12 -59.41 -23.34
CA GLU A 121 -19.77 -59.84 -21.97
C GLU A 121 -20.62 -59.14 -20.91
N LYS A 122 -20.54 -59.64 -19.66
CA LYS A 122 -21.31 -59.10 -18.52
C LYS A 122 -20.48 -58.09 -17.73
N PHE A 123 -20.59 -56.82 -18.10
CA PHE A 123 -19.99 -55.71 -17.38
C PHE A 123 -20.94 -55.13 -16.34
N SER A 124 -20.44 -54.95 -15.12
CA SER A 124 -21.23 -54.51 -13.96
C SER A 124 -21.38 -52.99 -13.83
N GLY A 125 -20.68 -52.22 -14.69
CA GLY A 125 -20.79 -50.78 -14.79
C GLY A 125 -19.93 -50.06 -13.75
N PHE A 126 -20.44 -48.97 -13.17
CA PHE A 126 -19.65 -48.15 -12.25
C PHE A 126 -20.45 -47.64 -11.07
N ARG A 127 -19.72 -47.34 -10.00
CA ARG A 127 -20.20 -46.58 -8.85
C ARG A 127 -19.20 -45.48 -8.52
N ALA A 128 -19.65 -44.23 -8.63
CA ALA A 128 -18.86 -43.05 -8.34
C ALA A 128 -19.42 -42.29 -7.14
N HIS A 129 -18.53 -41.67 -6.37
CA HIS A 129 -18.87 -40.81 -5.25
C HIS A 129 -18.28 -39.42 -5.49
N TYR A 130 -19.10 -38.39 -5.29
CA TYR A 130 -18.66 -37.01 -5.36
C TYR A 130 -18.92 -36.28 -4.04
N SER A 131 -18.10 -35.26 -3.76
CA SER A 131 -18.27 -34.36 -2.63
C SER A 131 -17.75 -32.96 -2.97
N ALA A 132 -18.37 -31.95 -2.37
CA ALA A 132 -17.89 -30.58 -2.36
C ALA A 132 -16.66 -30.51 -1.46
N GLN A 133 -15.57 -29.96 -1.99
CA GLN A 133 -14.36 -29.64 -1.27
C GLN A 133 -14.17 -28.13 -1.30
N ASP A 134 -13.97 -27.55 -0.13
CA ASP A 134 -13.59 -26.14 0.03
C ASP A 134 -12.32 -25.84 -0.78
N VAL A 135 -12.33 -24.72 -1.50
CA VAL A 135 -11.15 -24.22 -2.20
C VAL A 135 -10.39 -23.35 -1.21
N ASP A 136 -9.13 -23.68 -0.95
CA ASP A 136 -8.29 -22.81 -0.12
C ASP A 136 -7.69 -21.71 -1.01
N GLU A 137 -8.34 -20.54 -1.06
CA GLU A 137 -7.85 -19.42 -1.88
C GLU A 137 -6.54 -18.81 -1.35
N CYS A 138 -6.15 -19.11 -0.12
CA CYS A 138 -4.92 -18.59 0.48
C CYS A 138 -3.68 -19.38 0.06
N ILE A 139 -3.84 -20.54 -0.56
CA ILE A 139 -2.74 -21.32 -1.12
C ILE A 139 -2.63 -20.97 -2.60
N ALA A 140 -1.71 -20.05 -2.91
CA ALA A 140 -1.45 -19.63 -4.29
C ALA A 140 -0.96 -20.80 -5.15
N VAL A 141 -1.56 -20.96 -6.33
CA VAL A 141 -1.06 -21.85 -7.38
C VAL A 141 -0.08 -21.10 -8.30
N ASP A 142 -0.21 -19.77 -8.44
CA ASP A 142 0.52 -18.95 -9.44
C ASP A 142 1.00 -17.55 -8.93
N GLU A 143 1.49 -17.45 -7.70
CA GLU A 143 2.09 -16.22 -7.08
C GLU A 143 1.18 -14.99 -6.85
N ASP A 144 -0.01 -14.91 -7.47
CA ASP A 144 -1.00 -13.86 -7.19
C ASP A 144 -1.79 -14.20 -5.91
N LEU A 145 -1.27 -13.80 -4.75
CA LEU A 145 -2.02 -13.91 -3.50
C LEU A 145 -3.24 -12.97 -3.53
N PRO A 146 -4.43 -13.44 -3.08
CA PRO A 146 -5.64 -12.65 -3.18
C PRO A 146 -5.73 -11.50 -2.14
N CYS A 147 -4.80 -11.45 -1.20
CA CYS A 147 -4.77 -10.50 -0.09
C CYS A 147 -3.39 -9.86 0.01
N ASP A 148 -3.35 -8.56 0.30
CA ASP A 148 -2.12 -7.77 0.41
C ASP A 148 -1.27 -8.16 1.64
N HIS A 149 -1.91 -8.45 2.78
CA HIS A 149 -1.20 -8.81 4.02
C HIS A 149 -1.49 -10.22 4.51
N PHE A 150 -2.70 -10.48 5.02
CA PHE A 150 -3.07 -11.77 5.58
C PHE A 150 -4.34 -12.29 4.92
N CYS A 151 -4.29 -13.53 4.44
CA CYS A 151 -5.43 -14.26 3.90
C CYS A 151 -5.95 -15.25 4.95
N HIS A 152 -7.28 -15.32 5.11
CA HIS A 152 -7.95 -16.25 6.00
C HIS A 152 -8.97 -17.08 5.22
N ASN A 153 -8.67 -18.36 5.04
CA ASN A 153 -9.58 -19.32 4.41
C ASN A 153 -10.67 -19.76 5.40
N PHE A 154 -11.89 -19.93 4.92
CA PHE A 154 -13.01 -20.53 5.64
C PHE A 154 -13.89 -21.33 4.68
N ILE A 155 -14.76 -22.17 5.23
CA ILE A 155 -15.63 -23.01 4.41
C ILE A 155 -16.53 -22.16 3.50
N GLY A 156 -16.26 -22.19 2.19
CA GLY A 156 -17.00 -21.47 1.15
C GLY A 156 -16.42 -20.11 0.76
N GLY A 157 -15.21 -19.76 1.20
CA GLY A 157 -14.50 -18.59 0.71
C GLY A 157 -13.39 -18.10 1.64
N PHE A 158 -12.94 -16.87 1.42
CA PHE A 158 -11.85 -16.28 2.21
C PHE A 158 -12.12 -14.81 2.51
N TYR A 159 -11.34 -14.25 3.44
CA TYR A 159 -11.29 -12.81 3.66
C TYR A 159 -9.87 -12.34 3.95
N CYS A 160 -9.60 -11.06 3.66
CA CYS A 160 -8.32 -10.44 3.92
C CYS A 160 -8.32 -9.64 5.22
N SER A 161 -7.15 -9.48 5.83
CA SER A 161 -6.95 -8.57 6.97
C SER A 161 -5.56 -7.95 6.93
N CYS A 162 -5.39 -6.85 7.66
CA CYS A 162 -4.19 -6.03 7.60
C CYS A 162 -3.31 -6.13 8.85
N ARG A 163 -2.03 -5.79 8.69
CA ARG A 163 -1.08 -5.60 9.80
C ARG A 163 -1.54 -4.46 10.72
N TYR A 164 -1.01 -4.45 11.94
CA TYR A 164 -1.28 -3.36 12.88
C TYR A 164 -0.83 -2.02 12.31
N GLY A 165 -1.68 -0.98 12.43
CA GLY A 165 -1.43 0.34 11.86
C GLY A 165 -2.02 0.56 10.46
N TYR A 166 -2.53 -0.50 9.83
CA TYR A 166 -3.17 -0.48 8.52
C TYR A 166 -4.68 -0.72 8.62
N GLN A 167 -5.42 -0.33 7.59
CA GLN A 167 -6.85 -0.51 7.47
C GLN A 167 -7.18 -1.27 6.18
N LEU A 168 -8.14 -2.19 6.24
CA LEU A 168 -8.59 -2.90 5.04
C LEU A 168 -9.34 -1.93 4.14
N HIS A 169 -8.93 -1.84 2.88
CA HIS A 169 -9.56 -1.00 1.87
C HIS A 169 -10.96 -1.50 1.50
N ALA A 170 -11.74 -0.67 0.80
CA ALA A 170 -13.10 -0.98 0.39
C ALA A 170 -13.19 -2.14 -0.63
N ASP A 171 -12.09 -2.48 -1.30
CA ASP A 171 -11.98 -3.66 -2.16
C ASP A 171 -11.92 -5.00 -1.38
N ASN A 172 -11.82 -4.94 -0.04
CA ASN A 172 -11.62 -6.06 0.88
C ASN A 172 -10.35 -6.89 0.62
N ARG A 173 -9.32 -6.30 -0.01
CA ARG A 173 -8.07 -6.95 -0.39
C ARG A 173 -6.83 -6.15 0.00
N THR A 174 -6.76 -4.88 -0.41
CA THR A 174 -5.60 -4.02 -0.17
C THR A 174 -5.61 -3.41 1.22
N CYS A 175 -4.44 -3.09 1.75
CA CYS A 175 -4.29 -2.50 3.07
C CYS A 175 -3.78 -1.06 2.98
N THR A 176 -4.64 -0.11 3.36
CA THR A 176 -4.33 1.32 3.36
C THR A 176 -3.72 1.76 4.68
N VAL A 177 -3.09 2.94 4.67
CA VAL A 177 -2.55 3.57 5.87
C VAL A 177 -3.07 5.00 6.02
N GLU A 178 -3.30 5.43 7.26
CA GLU A 178 -3.54 6.84 7.56
C GLU A 178 -2.19 7.56 7.72
N CYS A 179 -1.91 8.48 6.80
CA CYS A 179 -0.61 9.14 6.67
C CYS A 179 -0.74 10.65 6.40
N SER A 180 -1.89 11.26 6.71
CA SER A 180 -2.16 12.68 6.44
C SER A 180 -2.12 13.61 7.66
N ASP A 181 -1.72 13.11 8.83
CA ASP A 181 -1.71 13.88 10.09
C ASP A 181 -0.39 14.62 10.39
N GLY A 182 0.63 14.46 9.55
CA GLY A 182 1.98 14.98 9.80
C GLY A 182 2.15 16.47 9.49
N VAL A 183 2.43 17.29 10.51
CA VAL A 183 2.89 18.69 10.33
C VAL A 183 4.31 18.88 10.88
N PHE A 184 5.24 19.20 10.00
CA PHE A 184 6.67 19.34 10.29
C PHE A 184 7.05 20.81 10.40
N ARG A 185 7.50 21.24 11.58
CA ARG A 185 7.80 22.66 11.89
C ARG A 185 9.28 22.98 12.07
N GLU A 186 10.12 21.96 12.12
CA GLU A 186 11.57 22.11 12.27
C GLU A 186 12.22 22.70 11.00
N ARG A 187 13.35 23.40 11.15
CA ARG A 187 14.09 24.00 10.02
C ARG A 187 14.73 22.99 9.06
N SER A 188 14.81 21.74 9.48
CA SER A 188 15.24 20.63 8.64
C SER A 188 14.57 19.36 9.12
N GLY A 189 14.33 18.43 8.21
CA GLY A 189 13.73 17.14 8.55
C GLY A 189 13.80 16.16 7.40
N VAL A 190 13.26 14.96 7.65
CA VAL A 190 13.23 13.86 6.68
C VAL A 190 11.79 13.40 6.55
N LEU A 191 11.34 13.24 5.31
CA LEU A 191 10.04 12.66 4.96
C LEU A 191 10.27 11.45 4.06
N SER A 192 9.35 10.50 4.08
CA SER A 192 9.38 9.34 3.18
C SER A 192 7.98 8.79 2.95
N SER A 193 7.84 7.92 1.96
CA SER A 193 6.73 6.96 1.94
C SER A 193 6.73 6.13 3.22
N VAL A 194 5.56 5.60 3.59
CA VAL A 194 5.41 4.69 4.72
C VAL A 194 6.24 3.42 4.45
N ASP A 195 6.85 2.88 5.50
CA ASP A 195 7.70 1.69 5.51
C ASP A 195 8.99 1.73 4.66
N PHE A 196 9.32 2.87 4.04
CA PHE A 196 10.57 3.06 3.29
C PHE A 196 11.80 2.59 4.12
N PRO A 197 12.70 1.75 3.57
CA PRO A 197 12.83 1.37 2.15
C PRO A 197 12.15 0.05 1.77
N SER A 198 11.06 -0.32 2.44
CA SER A 198 10.19 -1.43 2.02
C SER A 198 9.11 -0.91 1.06
N PRO A 199 8.40 -1.81 0.35
CA PRO A 199 7.30 -1.41 -0.52
C PRO A 199 6.28 -0.53 0.19
N TYR A 200 5.80 0.53 -0.49
CA TYR A 200 4.81 1.42 0.11
C TYR A 200 3.41 0.80 0.11
N PRO A 201 2.53 1.24 1.03
CA PRO A 201 1.15 0.77 1.10
C PRO A 201 0.36 1.10 -0.16
N LYS A 202 -0.41 0.12 -0.64
CA LYS A 202 -1.36 0.29 -1.74
C LYS A 202 -2.57 1.12 -1.31
N SER A 203 -3.30 1.68 -2.27
CA SER A 203 -4.58 2.35 -2.11
C SER A 203 -4.57 3.45 -1.03
N SER A 204 -3.47 4.19 -0.95
CA SER A 204 -3.23 5.14 0.13
C SER A 204 -3.00 6.56 -0.39
N ASP A 205 -3.60 7.53 0.30
CA ASP A 205 -3.47 8.97 0.02
C ASP A 205 -2.78 9.68 1.20
N CYS A 206 -1.49 9.94 1.05
CA CYS A 206 -0.67 10.58 2.07
C CYS A 206 -0.51 12.09 1.81
N SER A 207 -0.63 12.89 2.86
CA SER A 207 -0.47 14.34 2.83
C SER A 207 0.40 14.84 3.98
N LEU A 208 1.69 15.11 3.70
CA LEU A 208 2.65 15.56 4.70
C LEU A 208 2.89 17.07 4.55
N ARG A 209 2.64 17.84 5.61
CA ARG A 209 2.76 19.31 5.55
C ARG A 209 4.01 19.80 6.26
N ILE A 210 4.82 20.60 5.58
CA ILE A 210 5.95 21.34 6.16
C ILE A 210 5.48 22.78 6.40
N GLN A 211 5.61 23.28 7.63
CA GLN A 211 5.24 24.64 8.03
C GLN A 211 6.34 25.24 8.91
N VAL A 212 7.29 25.94 8.29
CA VAL A 212 8.36 26.64 9.01
C VAL A 212 7.98 28.11 9.25
N PRO A 213 8.71 28.86 10.11
CA PRO A 213 8.35 30.24 10.37
C PRO A 213 8.35 31.12 9.10
N PRO A 214 7.45 32.11 8.98
CA PRO A 214 7.43 33.02 7.84
C PRO A 214 8.76 33.75 7.65
N GLY A 215 9.18 33.89 6.38
CA GLY A 215 10.46 34.49 5.97
C GLY A 215 11.52 33.47 5.52
N PHE A 216 11.28 32.17 5.75
CA PHE A 216 12.05 31.09 5.14
C PHE A 216 11.43 30.62 3.82
N ARG A 217 12.27 30.02 2.98
CA ARG A 217 11.92 29.16 1.86
C ARG A 217 12.39 27.74 2.16
N LEU A 218 11.90 26.74 1.44
CA LEU A 218 12.29 25.34 1.62
C LEU A 218 13.14 24.88 0.43
N ARG A 219 14.20 24.12 0.71
CA ARG A 219 14.91 23.30 -0.26
C ARG A 219 14.65 21.84 0.07
N LEU A 220 14.08 21.10 -0.89
CA LEU A 220 13.83 19.67 -0.80
C LEU A 220 14.84 18.93 -1.68
N HIS A 221 15.51 17.96 -1.08
CA HIS A 221 16.48 17.09 -1.74
C HIS A 221 16.00 15.65 -1.64
N PHE A 222 15.81 14.99 -2.79
CA PHE A 222 15.35 13.61 -2.86
C PHE A 222 16.50 12.62 -2.76
N HIS A 223 16.30 11.57 -1.98
CA HIS A 223 17.23 10.47 -1.88
C HIS A 223 17.26 9.69 -3.22
N PRO A 224 18.44 9.22 -3.70
CA PRO A 224 18.56 8.56 -5.00
C PRO A 224 17.83 7.22 -5.09
N ASN A 225 17.60 6.54 -3.95
CA ASN A 225 16.69 5.39 -3.90
C ASN A 225 15.25 5.91 -3.99
N PHE A 226 14.74 5.96 -5.22
CA PHE A 226 13.43 6.46 -5.60
C PHE A 226 12.83 5.49 -6.61
N ASP A 227 11.67 4.96 -6.28
CA ASP A 227 11.00 3.93 -7.05
C ASP A 227 9.50 4.05 -6.80
N ILE A 228 8.79 4.65 -7.75
CA ILE A 228 7.34 4.83 -7.71
C ILE A 228 6.80 4.28 -9.03
N GLU A 229 5.70 3.54 -9.00
CA GLU A 229 5.15 2.90 -10.20
C GLU A 229 4.91 3.91 -11.33
N ASP A 230 5.36 3.57 -12.53
CA ASP A 230 5.27 4.41 -13.73
C ASP A 230 4.74 3.65 -14.94
N HIS A 231 4.56 4.37 -16.04
CA HIS A 231 4.15 3.79 -17.31
C HIS A 231 5.03 4.37 -18.43
N PRO A 232 5.44 3.57 -19.43
CA PRO A 232 6.34 4.02 -20.48
C PRO A 232 5.77 5.14 -21.37
N GLU A 233 4.45 5.20 -21.54
CA GLU A 233 3.80 6.13 -22.48
C GLU A 233 3.00 7.25 -21.79
N VAL A 234 2.58 7.04 -20.55
CA VAL A 234 1.69 7.96 -19.82
C VAL A 234 2.43 8.37 -18.55
N SER A 235 2.50 9.66 -18.28
CA SER A 235 3.22 10.16 -17.10
C SER A 235 2.43 9.86 -15.84
N CYS A 236 2.97 9.00 -14.97
CA CYS A 236 2.47 8.69 -13.63
C CYS A 236 0.95 8.40 -13.56
N PRO A 237 0.43 7.40 -14.32
CA PRO A 237 -1.00 7.10 -14.33
C PRO A 237 -1.46 6.30 -13.12
N TYR A 238 -0.54 5.57 -12.48
CA TYR A 238 -0.76 4.71 -11.32
C TYR A 238 -0.49 5.53 -10.06
N ASP A 239 0.79 5.63 -9.72
CA ASP A 239 1.25 6.27 -8.50
C ASP A 239 1.89 7.61 -8.79
N GLN A 240 1.70 8.56 -7.87
CA GLN A 240 2.18 9.92 -8.09
C GLN A 240 2.57 10.63 -6.81
N LEU A 241 3.76 11.22 -6.85
CA LEU A 241 4.23 12.16 -5.84
C LEU A 241 4.13 13.60 -6.35
N ARG A 242 3.55 14.49 -5.57
CA ARG A 242 3.42 15.93 -5.86
C ARG A 242 3.91 16.76 -4.68
N VAL A 243 4.50 17.91 -4.97
CA VAL A 243 4.81 18.92 -3.94
C VAL A 243 4.08 20.21 -4.27
N VAL A 244 3.28 20.71 -3.35
CA VAL A 244 2.52 21.95 -3.50
C VAL A 244 3.07 23.00 -2.54
N SER A 245 3.45 24.18 -3.05
CA SER A 245 3.91 25.32 -2.25
C SER A 245 3.25 26.60 -2.78
N GLY A 246 2.28 27.13 -2.03
CA GLY A 246 1.49 28.27 -2.49
C GLY A 246 0.70 27.93 -3.75
N SER A 247 0.91 28.68 -4.84
CA SER A 247 0.28 28.43 -6.15
C SER A 247 1.09 27.50 -7.06
N ARG A 248 2.29 27.09 -6.66
CA ARG A 248 3.16 26.22 -7.47
C ARG A 248 2.96 24.77 -7.08
N THR A 249 2.88 23.92 -8.10
CA THR A 249 2.86 22.47 -7.97
C THR A 249 4.05 21.91 -8.73
N PHE A 250 4.82 21.05 -8.07
CA PHE A 250 5.90 20.27 -8.65
C PHE A 250 5.45 18.82 -8.80
N GLY A 251 5.84 18.17 -9.90
CA GLY A 251 5.39 16.83 -10.26
C GLY A 251 4.17 16.83 -11.21
N PRO A 252 3.48 15.69 -11.37
CA PRO A 252 3.69 14.43 -10.65
C PRO A 252 5.06 13.81 -10.93
N PHE A 253 5.63 13.15 -9.92
CA PHE A 253 6.88 12.40 -10.01
C PHE A 253 6.58 10.91 -9.80
N CYS A 254 7.15 10.09 -10.66
CA CYS A 254 7.11 8.62 -10.62
C CYS A 254 8.37 8.07 -11.32
N GLY A 255 8.51 6.75 -11.35
CA GLY A 255 9.61 6.02 -11.97
C GLY A 255 10.78 5.80 -11.00
N THR A 256 11.93 5.42 -11.56
CA THR A 256 13.11 4.96 -10.80
C THR A 256 14.19 6.03 -10.59
N ARG A 257 13.92 7.27 -11.01
CA ARG A 257 14.86 8.39 -10.91
C ARG A 257 14.25 9.50 -10.08
N ALA A 258 14.88 9.79 -8.95
CA ALA A 258 14.54 10.93 -8.12
C ALA A 258 14.57 12.24 -8.92
N PRO A 259 13.64 13.18 -8.64
CA PRO A 259 13.65 14.50 -9.25
C PRO A 259 14.82 15.35 -8.75
N ASP A 260 15.14 16.41 -9.50
CA ASP A 260 16.12 17.41 -9.08
C ASP A 260 15.67 18.17 -7.82
N ASP A 261 16.62 18.85 -7.17
CA ASP A 261 16.36 19.66 -5.99
C ASP A 261 15.28 20.71 -6.23
N ILE A 262 14.30 20.76 -5.33
CA ILE A 262 13.18 21.68 -5.40
C ILE A 262 13.40 22.81 -4.40
N GLU A 263 13.42 24.04 -4.89
CA GLU A 263 13.33 25.23 -4.04
C GLU A 263 11.94 25.85 -4.14
N THR A 264 11.30 26.00 -2.98
CA THR A 264 9.99 26.63 -2.86
C THR A 264 10.12 28.15 -2.76
N ASP A 265 9.02 28.86 -3.04
CA ASP A 265 8.98 30.32 -2.89
C ASP A 265 8.50 30.76 -1.50
N GLY A 266 8.13 29.81 -0.64
CA GLY A 266 7.48 30.09 0.65
C GLY A 266 7.87 29.15 1.78
N HIS A 267 7.34 29.45 2.96
CA HIS A 267 7.63 28.78 4.22
C HIS A 267 6.72 27.56 4.48
N GLU A 268 5.82 27.25 3.55
CA GLU A 268 4.94 26.10 3.63
C GLU A 268 5.01 25.27 2.35
N ALA A 269 5.02 23.95 2.50
CA ALA A 269 4.87 23.00 1.41
C ALA A 269 4.04 21.79 1.87
N THR A 270 3.28 21.19 0.96
CA THR A 270 2.56 19.93 1.19
C THR A 270 3.08 18.91 0.18
N VAL A 271 3.59 17.79 0.70
CA VAL A 271 4.01 16.63 -0.09
C VAL A 271 2.84 15.66 -0.11
N MET A 272 2.31 15.39 -1.31
CA MET A 272 1.15 14.54 -1.53
C MET A 272 1.59 13.29 -2.29
N PHE A 273 1.29 12.11 -1.77
CA PHE A 273 1.61 10.83 -2.39
C PHE A 273 0.36 9.98 -2.51
N HIS A 274 0.08 9.52 -3.72
CA HIS A 274 -1.05 8.65 -4.05
C HIS A 274 -0.50 7.33 -4.58
N SER A 275 -1.02 6.21 -4.07
CA SER A 275 -0.78 4.86 -4.55
C SER A 275 -2.06 4.15 -4.96
N ASP A 276 -2.01 3.36 -6.03
CA ASP A 276 -3.12 2.54 -6.53
C ASP A 276 -3.21 1.17 -5.85
N ASP A 277 -4.05 0.26 -6.34
CA ASP A 277 -4.32 -1.04 -5.72
C ASP A 277 -3.30 -2.13 -6.05
N SER A 278 -2.16 -1.78 -6.64
CA SER A 278 -1.13 -2.72 -7.07
C SER A 278 0.30 -2.22 -6.79
N GLY A 279 1.31 -2.91 -7.31
CA GLY A 279 2.71 -2.54 -7.14
C GLY A 279 3.41 -3.03 -5.86
N GLU A 280 4.73 -3.17 -5.95
CA GLU A 280 5.64 -3.52 -4.83
C GLU A 280 6.85 -2.57 -4.80
N ASN A 281 6.68 -1.36 -5.34
CA ASN A 281 7.75 -0.38 -5.48
C ASN A 281 8.17 0.19 -4.12
N VAL A 282 9.44 0.53 -3.98
CA VAL A 282 10.07 0.89 -2.68
C VAL A 282 9.69 2.29 -2.18
N GLY A 283 9.29 3.17 -3.08
CA GLY A 283 8.83 4.52 -2.76
C GLY A 283 9.93 5.56 -2.76
N TRP A 284 9.83 6.52 -1.84
CA TRP A 284 10.64 7.73 -1.88
C TRP A 284 11.05 8.18 -0.48
N ARG A 285 12.17 8.89 -0.42
CA ARG A 285 12.63 9.61 0.78
C ARG A 285 13.20 10.94 0.37
N LEU A 286 12.93 11.98 1.15
CA LEU A 286 13.50 13.31 0.95
C LEU A 286 13.97 13.91 2.26
N THR A 287 14.93 14.81 2.16
CA THR A 287 15.33 15.71 3.24
C THR A 287 14.96 17.12 2.86
N TYR A 288 14.39 17.88 3.79
CA TYR A 288 14.11 19.30 3.60
C TYR A 288 14.99 20.15 4.52
N THR A 289 15.34 21.34 4.05
CA THR A 289 16.07 22.37 4.80
C THR A 289 15.48 23.74 4.51
N THR A 290 15.64 24.70 5.43
CA THR A 290 15.22 26.08 5.19
C THR A 290 16.31 26.93 4.57
N ILE A 291 15.95 27.72 3.55
CA ILE A 291 16.76 28.81 3.03
C ILE A 291 16.21 30.12 3.60
N GLY A 292 17.08 30.91 4.25
CA GLY A 292 16.76 32.26 4.72
C GLY A 292 17.66 33.30 4.08
N SER A 293 17.31 34.58 4.23
CA SER A 293 18.20 35.68 3.86
C SER A 293 19.46 35.64 4.72
N THR A 294 20.61 35.93 4.12
CA THR A 294 21.91 35.94 4.78
C THR A 294 22.25 37.35 5.24
N CYS A 295 22.67 37.51 6.50
CA CYS A 295 23.20 38.77 7.01
C CYS A 295 24.72 38.76 6.99
N ALA A 296 25.32 39.89 6.62
CA ALA A 296 26.77 40.05 6.65
C ALA A 296 27.30 39.81 8.06
N ALA A 297 28.39 39.03 8.19
CA ALA A 297 29.05 38.83 9.48
C ALA A 297 29.49 40.19 10.03
N PRO A 298 28.97 40.64 11.19
CA PRO A 298 29.34 41.94 11.73
C PRO A 298 30.78 41.90 12.25
N GLU A 299 31.57 42.89 11.87
CA GLU A 299 32.89 43.09 12.47
C GLU A 299 32.71 43.44 13.95
N ALA A 300 33.36 42.68 14.84
CA ALA A 300 33.32 42.94 16.26
C ALA A 300 34.00 44.30 16.56
N PRO A 301 33.28 45.30 17.09
CA PRO A 301 33.88 46.57 17.48
C PRO A 301 35.00 46.38 18.51
N LEU A 302 35.95 47.32 18.58
CA LEU A 302 37.04 47.22 19.54
C LEU A 302 36.52 47.06 20.98
N HIS A 303 37.05 46.08 21.71
CA HIS A 303 36.64 45.69 23.07
C HIS A 303 35.22 45.08 23.19
N ALA A 304 34.50 44.90 22.09
CA ALA A 304 33.25 44.16 22.05
C ALA A 304 33.51 42.66 21.81
N LEU A 305 32.69 41.82 22.43
CA LEU A 305 32.65 40.38 22.25
C LEU A 305 31.30 40.01 21.60
N LEU A 306 31.38 39.24 20.52
CA LEU A 306 30.24 38.73 19.76
C LEU A 306 30.02 37.25 20.09
N THR A 307 28.77 36.85 20.37
CA THR A 307 28.42 35.43 20.56
C THR A 307 27.02 35.11 19.98
N PRO A 308 26.83 34.00 19.24
CA PRO A 308 27.87 33.10 18.74
C PRO A 308 28.66 33.74 17.58
N VAL A 309 29.93 33.36 17.43
CA VAL A 309 30.73 33.70 16.24
C VAL A 309 30.48 32.63 15.19
N GLN A 310 29.93 33.02 14.04
CA GLN A 310 29.65 32.15 12.91
C GLN A 310 30.26 32.74 11.64
N SER A 311 30.57 31.89 10.66
CA SER A 311 31.05 32.34 9.35
C SER A 311 29.95 32.97 8.50
N GLU A 312 28.70 32.63 8.77
CA GLU A 312 27.51 33.11 8.06
C GLU A 312 26.33 33.14 9.04
N TYR A 313 25.48 34.16 8.92
CA TYR A 313 24.27 34.32 9.72
C TYR A 313 23.05 34.34 8.79
N SER A 314 22.02 33.59 9.15
CA SER A 314 20.79 33.46 8.39
C SER A 314 19.61 34.11 9.13
N PHE A 315 18.52 34.35 8.40
CA PHE A 315 17.30 34.94 8.95
C PHE A 315 16.89 34.34 10.31
N LYS A 316 16.52 35.21 11.26
CA LYS A 316 16.24 34.93 12.69
C LYS A 316 17.42 34.48 13.55
N ASP A 317 18.63 34.36 13.00
CA ASP A 317 19.81 34.22 13.85
C ASP A 317 19.99 35.48 14.68
N HIS A 318 20.42 35.30 15.91
CA HIS A 318 20.66 36.40 16.85
C HIS A 318 22.09 36.33 17.34
N ILE A 319 22.67 37.50 17.50
CA ILE A 319 24.00 37.69 18.07
C ILE A 319 23.89 38.62 19.26
N LEU A 320 24.67 38.29 20.27
CA LEU A 320 24.77 39.03 21.51
C LEU A 320 26.11 39.76 21.52
N PHE A 321 26.05 41.08 21.69
CA PHE A 321 27.20 41.91 21.98
C PHE A 321 27.32 42.14 23.49
N THR A 322 28.53 41.95 23.98
CA THR A 322 28.97 42.33 25.34
C THR A 322 30.30 43.07 25.24
N CYS A 323 30.73 43.76 26.30
CA CYS A 323 32.05 44.38 26.33
C CYS A 323 33.02 43.59 27.22
N SER A 324 34.29 43.61 26.85
CA SER A 324 35.38 43.10 27.69
C SER A 324 35.46 43.83 29.03
N THR A 325 36.02 43.17 30.03
CA THR A 325 36.11 43.71 31.40
C THR A 325 36.75 45.10 31.42
N GLY A 326 36.10 46.05 32.11
CA GLY A 326 36.56 47.43 32.19
C GLY A 326 35.92 48.37 31.16
N PHE A 327 35.04 47.87 30.29
CA PHE A 327 34.29 48.66 29.32
C PHE A 327 32.79 48.54 29.55
N THR A 328 32.05 49.61 29.24
CA THR A 328 30.58 49.63 29.24
C THR A 328 30.08 49.67 27.79
N LEU A 329 29.06 48.87 27.49
CA LEU A 329 28.42 48.84 26.18
C LEU A 329 27.48 50.03 26.03
N LEU A 330 27.61 50.75 24.93
CA LEU A 330 26.81 51.91 24.58
C LEU A 330 26.13 51.71 23.23
N GLN A 331 24.81 51.86 23.19
CA GLN A 331 24.00 51.92 21.98
C GLN A 331 23.24 53.24 21.95
N ASP A 332 23.39 54.03 20.90
CA ASP A 332 22.74 55.34 20.73
C ASP A 332 22.87 56.30 21.94
N GLY A 333 23.95 56.15 22.72
CA GLY A 333 24.25 56.96 23.91
C GLY A 333 23.75 56.39 25.24
N GLU A 334 23.01 55.29 25.23
CA GLU A 334 22.55 54.60 26.45
C GLU A 334 23.45 53.44 26.84
N ALA A 335 23.72 53.31 28.14
CA ALA A 335 24.51 52.22 28.70
C ALA A 335 23.66 50.96 28.88
N LEU A 336 24.10 49.86 28.27
CA LEU A 336 23.43 48.56 28.31
C LEU A 336 24.41 47.50 28.86
N ASP A 337 23.88 46.43 29.46
CA ASP A 337 24.68 45.28 29.87
C ASP A 337 25.05 44.40 28.67
N HIS A 338 24.13 44.28 27.72
CA HIS A 338 24.28 43.54 26.48
C HIS A 338 23.36 44.12 25.40
N LEU A 339 23.69 43.89 24.14
CA LEU A 339 22.82 44.20 23.00
C LEU A 339 22.62 42.95 22.15
N GLN A 340 21.36 42.54 21.98
CA GLN A 340 21.01 41.46 21.06
C GLN A 340 20.48 42.06 19.75
N ILE A 341 21.09 41.67 18.62
CA ILE A 341 20.58 42.02 17.29
C ILE A 341 20.22 40.75 16.52
N VAL A 342 19.24 40.86 15.62
CA VAL A 342 18.63 39.72 14.91
C VAL A 342 18.77 39.94 13.41
N CYS A 343 19.12 38.88 12.67
CA CYS A 343 19.16 38.89 11.22
C CYS A 343 17.73 38.92 10.66
N GLN A 344 17.41 39.96 9.91
CA GLN A 344 16.08 40.25 9.38
C GLN A 344 15.87 39.61 8.00
N SER A 345 14.62 39.58 7.55
CA SER A 345 14.23 38.91 6.29
C SER A 345 14.77 39.61 5.04
N ASP A 346 15.19 40.87 5.15
CA ASP A 346 15.83 41.64 4.08
C ASP A 346 17.37 41.47 4.04
N GLY A 347 17.94 40.64 4.92
CA GLY A 347 19.38 40.44 5.04
C GLY A 347 20.11 41.54 5.83
N SER A 348 19.37 42.46 6.45
CA SER A 348 19.93 43.45 7.37
C SER A 348 19.87 42.98 8.83
N TRP A 349 20.68 43.60 9.68
CA TRP A 349 20.59 43.39 11.13
C TRP A 349 19.61 44.38 11.75
N SER A 350 18.86 43.93 12.76
CA SER A 350 17.85 44.75 13.45
C SER A 350 18.40 46.03 14.12
N SER A 351 19.71 46.10 14.34
CA SER A 351 20.40 47.30 14.81
C SER A 351 21.86 47.27 14.36
N SER A 352 22.54 48.42 14.43
CA SER A 352 23.96 48.54 14.16
C SER A 352 24.81 48.01 15.33
N PRO A 353 26.06 47.57 15.09
CA PRO A 353 26.97 47.13 16.16
C PRO A 353 27.22 48.24 17.20
N PRO A 354 27.28 47.90 18.51
CA PRO A 354 27.43 48.89 19.59
C PRO A 354 28.88 49.35 19.75
N ARG A 355 29.12 50.29 20.66
CA ARG A 355 30.48 50.73 21.03
C ARG A 355 30.78 50.39 22.49
N CYS A 356 32.02 49.98 22.77
CA CYS A 356 32.51 49.77 24.12
C CYS A 356 33.34 50.99 24.57
N GLN A 357 32.96 51.63 25.67
CA GLN A 357 33.69 52.77 26.24
C GLN A 357 34.38 52.36 27.54
N ASP A 358 35.66 52.75 27.70
CA ASP A 358 36.45 52.51 28.91
C ASP A 358 35.74 53.14 30.12
N THR A 359 35.46 52.32 31.13
CA THR A 359 34.84 52.74 32.39
C THR A 359 35.75 53.58 33.27
N GLY A 360 37.00 53.81 32.84
CA GLY A 360 37.89 54.87 33.28
C GLY A 360 37.71 55.18 34.77
N ARG A 361 38.41 54.44 35.65
CA ARG A 361 38.58 54.83 37.05
C ARG A 361 38.89 56.33 37.09
N ARG A 362 37.95 57.17 37.53
CA ARG A 362 38.11 58.63 37.63
C ARG A 362 39.44 58.92 38.33
N ARG A 363 40.50 59.27 37.58
CA ARG A 363 41.62 60.03 38.15
C ARG A 363 41.05 61.39 38.51
N ARG A 364 40.62 61.55 39.77
CA ARG A 364 40.29 62.86 40.35
C ARG A 364 41.48 63.80 40.12
N ARG A 365 41.37 64.72 39.17
CA ARG A 365 42.17 65.95 39.16
C ARG A 365 41.74 66.74 40.40
N ALA A 366 42.53 66.68 41.46
CA ALA A 366 42.39 67.61 42.58
C ALA A 366 42.87 68.98 42.10
N LEU A 367 41.93 69.93 42.00
CA LEU A 367 42.19 71.35 41.87
C LEU A 367 42.94 71.82 43.12
N SER A 368 44.14 72.36 42.92
CA SER A 368 44.82 73.18 43.93
C SER A 368 44.07 74.51 44.04
N SER A 369 43.27 74.68 45.08
CA SER A 369 42.80 76.00 45.52
C SER A 369 43.27 76.25 46.95
N ILE A 370 44.18 77.21 47.03
CA ILE A 370 44.63 77.98 48.17
C ILE A 370 43.44 78.40 49.05
N LEU A 371 43.55 78.23 50.38
CA LEU A 371 43.06 79.12 51.43
C LEU A 371 43.48 78.55 52.80
N THR A 372 44.64 78.98 53.28
CA THR A 372 44.92 79.01 54.72
C THR A 372 45.10 80.47 55.10
N ASN A 373 44.11 81.03 55.79
CA ASN A 373 44.36 82.16 56.67
C ASN A 373 43.45 82.13 57.89
N HIS A 374 44.08 82.46 59.03
CA HIS A 374 43.57 82.68 60.40
C HIS A 374 43.20 81.44 61.24
N SER A 375 43.53 81.35 62.54
CA SER A 375 44.31 82.18 63.48
C SER A 375 44.28 81.51 64.87
N GLN A 376 45.33 81.63 65.69
CA GLN A 376 45.34 82.13 67.08
C GLN A 376 46.51 81.58 67.91
N ASP A 377 47.14 82.54 68.58
CA ASP A 377 47.95 82.54 69.81
C ASP A 377 49.24 81.72 69.94
#